data_AF-A0AAF5DDZ3-F1
#
_entry.id   AF-A0AAF5DDZ3-F1
#
_cell.length_a   1.000
_cell.length_b   1.000
_cell.length_c   1.000
_cell.angle_alpha   90.00
_cell.angle_beta   90.00
_cell.angle_gamma   90.00
#
_symmetry.space_group_name_H-M   'P 1'
#
loop_
_entity.id
_entity.type
_entity.pdbx_description
1 polymer ?
#
loop_
_entity_poly.entity_id
_entity_poly.type
_entity_poly.pdbx_seq_one_letter_code
_entity_poly.pdbx_strand_id
1 'polypeptide(L)'
;CYVTDNETLLYSPSKKIFTVDTVPCCGDMIGETACKRLRKKNEFKFQNKCENEADFSLVQCCQTCGGDTAPLRHKKLFNEGSLSKHCFDRHSPKFCEKFLLHKDHWATSTWSCSGEYAHIAFRICRKTCSFCRRDAYDNKDGSVYKAKRCGALTPTKIRYFDDENNLEDYFISSNNFKSSSMPCCLETIGKNSCEEMLRTKPYIFEEKCEKDPDFAIIQCCHTCQTNVKEYGLKIFKKGKKSKECFDRHEKKFCLQFLYRLGAWSGMKNNEMSCEGDSFPLAFRICRKTCGFCDRRLYLNNNISDYCKEREKLKHF
;
A
#
# COMPACT_ATOMS: atom_id res chain seq x y z
N CYS A 1 16.96 54.10 -25.98
CA CYS A 1 15.80 53.77 -25.14
C CYS A 1 14.81 52.97 -25.96
N TYR A 2 14.89 51.63 -25.93
CA TYR A 2 13.84 50.76 -26.42
C TYR A 2 13.78 49.56 -25.47
N VAL A 3 12.70 49.51 -24.70
CA VAL A 3 12.32 48.40 -23.83
C VAL A 3 11.58 47.41 -24.72
N THR A 4 12.01 46.15 -24.76
CA THR A 4 11.24 45.06 -25.37
C THR A 4 10.93 44.04 -24.29
N ASP A 5 9.63 43.75 -24.21
CA ASP A 5 8.97 43.05 -23.12
C ASP A 5 9.25 41.55 -23.07
N ASN A 6 9.20 41.03 -21.84
CA ASN A 6 9.31 39.64 -21.42
C ASN A 6 8.35 38.70 -22.19
N GLU A 7 8.87 37.87 -23.09
CA GLU A 7 8.25 36.62 -23.47
C GLU A 7 8.47 35.56 -22.38
N THR A 8 7.52 35.49 -21.45
CA THR A 8 7.41 34.37 -20.51
C THR A 8 6.91 33.16 -21.30
N LEU A 9 7.83 32.30 -21.74
CA LEU A 9 7.55 31.01 -22.38
C LEU A 9 6.58 30.18 -21.51
N LEU A 10 5.29 30.23 -21.86
CA LEU A 10 4.28 29.30 -21.36
C LEU A 10 4.66 27.88 -21.80
N TYR A 11 5.17 27.10 -20.86
CA TYR A 11 5.44 25.68 -21.03
C TYR A 11 4.11 24.94 -21.24
N SER A 12 3.73 24.77 -22.51
CA SER A 12 2.63 23.91 -22.93
C SER A 12 2.98 22.47 -22.53
N PRO A 13 2.20 21.81 -21.65
CA PRO A 13 2.46 20.41 -21.31
C PRO A 13 2.41 19.61 -22.60
N SER A 14 3.56 19.05 -22.96
CA SER A 14 3.75 18.24 -24.15
C SER A 14 2.54 17.33 -24.36
N LYS A 15 2.01 17.33 -25.59
CA LYS A 15 1.12 16.32 -26.17
C LYS A 15 1.70 14.92 -25.95
N LYS A 16 1.64 14.38 -24.73
CA LYS A 16 1.70 12.94 -24.49
C LYS A 16 0.27 12.46 -24.53
N ILE A 17 -0.02 11.66 -25.55
CA ILE A 17 -1.30 11.04 -25.84
C ILE A 17 -1.79 10.34 -24.57
N PHE A 18 -2.74 10.98 -23.89
CA PHE A 18 -3.28 10.56 -22.61
C PHE A 18 -4.12 9.29 -22.82
N THR A 19 -3.59 8.17 -22.33
CA THR A 19 -4.25 6.85 -22.35
C THR A 19 -5.10 6.65 -21.10
N VAL A 20 -5.85 5.57 -21.05
CA VAL A 20 -6.69 5.05 -19.94
C VAL A 20 -6.07 5.15 -18.52
N ASP A 21 -4.76 5.36 -18.42
CA ASP A 21 -4.00 5.48 -17.19
C ASP A 21 -3.95 6.91 -16.61
N THR A 22 -4.77 7.85 -17.10
CA THR A 22 -4.75 9.25 -16.65
C THR A 22 -5.78 9.63 -15.61
N VAL A 23 -6.68 8.72 -15.24
CA VAL A 23 -7.57 8.95 -14.09
C VAL A 23 -7.06 8.18 -12.89
N PRO A 24 -7.29 8.70 -11.67
CA PRO A 24 -6.95 7.95 -10.46
C PRO A 24 -7.68 6.60 -10.45
N CYS A 25 -7.03 5.58 -9.92
CA CYS A 25 -7.72 4.34 -9.60
C CYS A 25 -8.84 4.59 -8.58
N CYS A 26 -9.89 3.77 -8.62
CA CYS A 26 -11.01 3.83 -7.70
C CYS A 26 -10.90 2.73 -6.65
N GLY A 27 -10.54 3.10 -5.43
CA GLY A 27 -10.47 2.20 -4.28
C GLY A 27 -11.02 2.86 -3.03
N ASP A 28 -11.23 2.08 -1.98
CA ASP A 28 -11.49 2.61 -0.63
C ASP A 28 -10.14 2.75 0.08
N MET A 29 -9.36 3.77 -0.30
CA MET A 29 -7.96 3.95 0.13
C MET A 29 -7.78 4.19 1.63
N ILE A 30 -8.84 4.57 2.36
CA ILE A 30 -8.80 4.62 3.83
C ILE A 30 -9.25 3.29 4.48
N GLY A 31 -9.53 2.28 3.65
CA GLY A 31 -10.02 0.95 4.02
C GLY A 31 -11.52 0.81 3.78
N GLU A 32 -11.93 -0.27 3.10
CA GLU A 32 -13.34 -0.60 2.83
C GLU A 32 -14.18 -0.63 4.11
N THR A 33 -13.64 -1.24 5.19
CA THR A 33 -14.31 -1.27 6.50
C THR A 33 -14.50 0.12 7.08
N ALA A 34 -13.55 1.04 6.90
CA ALA A 34 -13.66 2.41 7.39
C ALA A 34 -14.73 3.18 6.60
N CYS A 35 -14.74 3.09 5.27
CA CYS A 35 -15.78 3.70 4.44
C CYS A 35 -17.18 3.17 4.77
N LYS A 36 -17.34 1.85 4.94
CA LYS A 36 -18.59 1.24 5.38
C LYS A 36 -19.04 1.73 6.76
N ARG A 37 -18.12 1.90 7.72
CA ARG A 37 -18.41 2.46 9.04
C ARG A 37 -18.85 3.92 8.96
N LEU A 38 -18.18 4.75 8.15
CA LEU A 38 -18.56 6.14 7.96
C LEU A 38 -19.97 6.26 7.36
N ARG A 39 -20.30 5.41 6.38
CA ARG A 39 -21.65 5.36 5.78
C ARG A 39 -22.70 4.95 6.81
N LYS A 40 -22.45 3.90 7.59
CA LYS A 40 -23.37 3.45 8.66
C LYS A 40 -23.56 4.49 9.76
N LYS A 41 -22.52 5.28 10.07
CA LYS A 41 -22.59 6.30 11.12
C LYS A 41 -23.51 7.46 10.74
N ASN A 42 -23.45 7.92 9.49
CA ASN A 42 -24.34 8.97 8.98
C ASN A 42 -24.38 8.90 7.45
N GLU A 43 -25.43 8.30 6.92
CA GLU A 43 -25.59 8.05 5.48
C GLU A 43 -25.68 9.36 4.68
N PHE A 44 -26.45 10.33 5.16
CA PHE A 44 -26.59 11.64 4.51
C PHE A 44 -25.24 12.37 4.39
N LYS A 45 -24.47 12.42 5.49
CA LYS A 45 -23.15 13.05 5.50
C LYS A 45 -22.17 12.30 4.59
N PHE A 46 -22.23 10.96 4.57
CA PHE A 46 -21.41 10.14 3.70
C PHE A 46 -21.72 10.41 2.22
N GLN A 47 -22.99 10.41 1.86
CA GLN A 47 -23.44 10.68 0.49
C GLN A 47 -23.07 12.09 0.05
N ASN A 48 -23.23 13.09 0.93
CA ASN A 48 -22.80 14.45 0.65
C ASN A 48 -21.28 14.53 0.35
N LYS A 49 -20.44 13.76 1.05
CA LYS A 49 -19.01 13.67 0.74
C LYS A 49 -18.75 12.99 -0.61
N CYS A 50 -19.48 11.91 -0.92
CA CYS A 50 -19.39 11.28 -2.23
C CYS A 50 -19.74 12.25 -3.37
N GLU A 51 -20.65 13.18 -3.15
CA GLU A 51 -21.09 14.10 -4.21
C GLU A 51 -20.29 15.39 -4.32
N ASN A 52 -19.72 15.87 -3.20
CA ASN A 52 -19.16 17.22 -3.11
C ASN A 52 -17.69 17.26 -2.68
N GLU A 53 -17.05 16.13 -2.38
CA GLU A 53 -15.63 16.09 -2.01
C GLU A 53 -14.83 15.20 -2.98
N ALA A 54 -14.05 15.82 -3.88
CA ALA A 54 -13.32 15.09 -4.92
C ALA A 54 -12.34 14.02 -4.39
N ASP A 55 -11.57 14.33 -3.33
CA ASP A 55 -10.68 13.35 -2.70
C ASP A 55 -11.45 12.15 -2.16
N PHE A 56 -12.56 12.42 -1.48
CA PHE A 56 -13.37 11.38 -0.85
C PHE A 56 -14.06 10.49 -1.89
N SER A 57 -14.72 11.15 -2.84
CA SER A 57 -15.55 10.59 -3.90
C SER A 57 -14.79 9.72 -4.90
N LEU A 58 -13.57 10.14 -5.26
CA LEU A 58 -12.81 9.56 -6.38
C LEU A 58 -11.59 8.77 -5.91
N VAL A 59 -11.15 8.92 -4.66
CA VAL A 59 -9.94 8.24 -4.14
C VAL A 59 -10.15 7.56 -2.79
N GLN A 60 -10.67 8.23 -1.76
CA GLN A 60 -10.63 7.68 -0.40
C GLN A 60 -11.68 6.60 -0.14
N CYS A 61 -12.90 6.78 -0.64
CA CYS A 61 -14.02 5.85 -0.50
C CYS A 61 -14.73 5.61 -1.84
N CYS A 62 -13.96 5.59 -2.93
CA CYS A 62 -14.53 5.60 -4.28
C CYS A 62 -15.43 4.38 -4.57
N GLN A 63 -15.05 3.21 -4.06
CA GLN A 63 -15.82 1.98 -4.25
C GLN A 63 -17.09 2.01 -3.40
N THR A 64 -17.00 2.42 -2.13
CA THR A 64 -18.19 2.56 -1.26
C THR A 64 -19.16 3.66 -1.73
N CYS A 65 -18.66 4.72 -2.40
CA CYS A 65 -19.48 5.72 -3.08
C CYS A 65 -20.15 5.21 -4.38
N GLY A 66 -19.81 4.01 -4.84
CA GLY A 66 -20.29 3.41 -6.10
C GLY A 66 -19.25 3.54 -7.19
N GLY A 67 -18.31 2.60 -7.29
CA GLY A 67 -17.19 2.68 -8.23
C GLY A 67 -17.59 2.91 -9.69
N ASP A 68 -18.70 2.30 -10.14
CA ASP A 68 -19.22 2.48 -11.51
C ASP A 68 -19.74 3.91 -11.79
N THR A 69 -20.12 4.67 -10.76
CA THR A 69 -20.58 6.07 -10.92
C THR A 69 -19.47 7.10 -10.74
N ALA A 70 -18.21 6.66 -10.55
CA ALA A 70 -17.06 7.56 -10.45
C ALA A 70 -16.90 8.52 -11.65
N PRO A 71 -17.10 8.09 -12.93
CA PRO A 71 -17.07 9.01 -14.07
C PRO A 71 -18.12 10.13 -13.98
N LEU A 72 -19.34 9.79 -13.58
CA LEU A 72 -20.44 10.76 -13.42
C LEU A 72 -20.12 11.78 -12.32
N ARG A 73 -19.60 11.30 -11.18
CA ARG A 73 -19.18 12.17 -10.08
C ARG A 73 -18.02 13.06 -10.47
N HIS A 74 -17.03 12.54 -11.21
CA HIS A 74 -15.92 13.33 -11.74
C HIS A 74 -16.44 14.47 -12.64
N LYS A 75 -17.30 14.15 -13.62
CA LYS A 75 -17.91 15.13 -14.51
C LYS A 75 -18.70 16.21 -13.76
N LYS A 76 -19.41 15.83 -12.68
CA LYS A 76 -20.11 16.77 -11.77
C LYS A 76 -19.12 17.68 -11.03
N LEU A 77 -18.09 17.11 -10.41
CA LEU A 77 -17.10 17.83 -9.61
C LEU A 77 -16.22 18.78 -10.45
N PHE A 78 -15.93 18.43 -11.70
CA PHE A 78 -15.06 19.19 -12.60
C PHE A 78 -15.82 19.76 -13.80
N ASN A 79 -17.12 20.04 -13.65
CA ASN A 79 -17.99 20.62 -14.69
C ASN A 79 -17.45 21.94 -15.29
N GLU A 80 -16.71 22.72 -14.50
CA GLU A 80 -16.02 23.98 -14.87
C GLU A 80 -14.55 23.74 -15.28
N GLY A 81 -14.12 22.48 -15.39
CA GLY A 81 -12.77 22.11 -15.77
C GLY A 81 -11.72 22.64 -14.77
N SER A 82 -10.76 23.41 -15.29
CA SER A 82 -9.69 24.04 -14.51
C SER A 82 -10.17 25.16 -13.58
N LEU A 83 -11.38 25.68 -13.79
CA LEU A 83 -11.99 26.72 -12.95
C LEU A 83 -12.81 26.15 -11.79
N SER A 84 -13.07 24.83 -11.77
CA SER A 84 -13.79 24.19 -10.67
C SER A 84 -13.10 24.49 -9.33
N LYS A 85 -13.88 24.75 -8.28
CA LYS A 85 -13.39 24.84 -6.89
C LYS A 85 -12.63 23.60 -6.43
N HIS A 86 -12.83 22.46 -7.10
CA HIS A 86 -12.12 21.22 -6.84
C HIS A 86 -10.80 21.14 -7.63
N CYS A 87 -10.49 22.04 -8.56
CA CYS A 87 -9.27 22.01 -9.36
C CYS A 87 -8.14 22.83 -8.74
N PHE A 88 -7.43 22.26 -7.77
CA PHE A 88 -6.28 22.91 -7.15
C PHE A 88 -5.17 21.92 -6.82
N ASP A 89 -3.94 22.42 -6.76
CA ASP A 89 -2.81 21.70 -6.20
C ASP A 89 -2.78 21.97 -4.69
N ARG A 90 -2.56 20.92 -3.89
CA ARG A 90 -2.44 21.04 -2.44
C ARG A 90 -1.08 21.60 -2.03
N HIS A 91 -0.08 21.50 -2.91
CA HIS A 91 1.26 22.03 -2.72
C HIS A 91 1.54 23.21 -3.65
N SER A 92 2.68 23.87 -3.45
CA SER A 92 3.08 25.04 -4.24
C SER A 92 3.27 24.69 -5.73
N PRO A 93 3.10 25.65 -6.65
CA PRO A 93 3.33 25.42 -8.08
C PRO A 93 4.72 24.83 -8.37
N LYS A 94 5.77 25.36 -7.71
CA LYS A 94 7.15 24.84 -7.84
C LYS A 94 7.28 23.38 -7.40
N PHE A 95 6.56 22.97 -6.35
CA PHE A 95 6.56 21.58 -5.91
C PHE A 95 5.91 20.66 -6.95
N CYS A 96 4.74 21.07 -7.46
CA CYS A 96 3.99 20.26 -8.42
C CYS A 96 4.64 20.24 -9.81
N GLU A 97 5.32 21.31 -10.20
CA GLU A 97 6.16 21.34 -11.39
C GLU A 97 7.32 20.36 -11.26
N LYS A 98 8.03 20.35 -10.12
CA LYS A 98 9.09 19.36 -9.87
C LYS A 98 8.56 17.93 -9.84
N PHE A 99 7.37 17.71 -9.29
CA PHE A 99 6.68 16.40 -9.31
C PHE A 99 6.38 15.97 -10.75
N LEU A 100 5.79 16.84 -11.56
CA LEU A 100 5.46 16.57 -12.96
C LEU A 100 6.69 16.27 -13.80
N LEU A 101 7.79 17.01 -13.56
CA LEU A 101 9.05 16.88 -14.29
C LEU A 101 9.99 15.79 -13.73
N HIS A 102 9.58 15.06 -12.67
CA HIS A 102 10.44 14.09 -11.97
C HIS A 102 11.82 14.68 -11.59
N LYS A 103 11.83 15.89 -11.02
CA LYS A 103 13.06 16.58 -10.58
C LYS A 103 13.26 16.46 -9.07
N ASP A 104 14.50 16.66 -8.63
CA ASP A 104 14.94 16.62 -7.23
C ASP A 104 14.52 15.29 -6.55
N HIS A 105 13.83 15.37 -5.40
CA HIS A 105 13.33 14.23 -4.65
C HIS A 105 12.35 13.33 -5.42
N TRP A 106 11.83 13.77 -6.57
CA TRP A 106 10.91 12.99 -7.41
C TRP A 106 11.60 12.18 -8.50
N ALA A 107 12.90 12.39 -8.74
CA ALA A 107 13.63 11.71 -9.82
C ALA A 107 13.62 10.19 -9.68
N THR A 108 13.67 9.67 -8.46
CA THR A 108 13.59 8.24 -8.14
C THR A 108 12.19 7.79 -7.73
N SER A 109 11.21 8.70 -7.72
CA SER A 109 9.86 8.39 -7.29
C SER A 109 9.08 7.67 -8.38
N THR A 110 8.40 6.59 -7.99
CA THR A 110 7.42 5.90 -8.84
C THR A 110 6.11 6.67 -8.98
N TRP A 111 5.91 7.73 -8.19
CA TRP A 111 4.69 8.53 -8.23
C TRP A 111 4.74 9.48 -9.40
N SER A 112 3.70 9.43 -10.23
CA SER A 112 3.56 10.32 -11.39
C SER A 112 2.10 10.76 -11.55
N CYS A 113 1.87 11.69 -12.47
CA CYS A 113 0.52 12.12 -12.87
C CYS A 113 -0.30 11.04 -13.61
N SER A 114 0.21 9.83 -13.75
CA SER A 114 -0.44 8.75 -14.49
C SER A 114 -0.18 7.38 -13.85
N GLY A 115 -0.88 6.37 -14.36
CA GLY A 115 -0.73 4.99 -13.96
C GLY A 115 -1.20 4.74 -12.54
N GLU A 116 -0.50 3.83 -11.89
CA GLU A 116 -0.96 3.19 -10.67
C GLU A 116 -1.00 4.12 -9.44
N TYR A 117 -0.16 5.15 -9.44
CA TYR A 117 -0.05 6.16 -8.38
C TYR A 117 -0.77 7.46 -8.73
N ALA A 118 -1.53 7.49 -9.83
CA ALA A 118 -2.32 8.66 -10.23
C ALA A 118 -3.26 9.15 -9.10
N HIS A 119 -3.71 8.26 -8.23
CA HIS A 119 -4.52 8.61 -7.05
C HIS A 119 -3.77 9.46 -6.01
N ILE A 120 -2.45 9.31 -5.89
CA ILE A 120 -1.61 10.16 -5.04
C ILE A 120 -1.45 11.52 -5.71
N ALA A 121 -1.09 11.52 -6.99
CA ALA A 121 -0.95 12.75 -7.78
C ALA A 121 -2.26 13.56 -7.81
N PHE A 122 -3.41 12.90 -7.89
CA PHE A 122 -4.74 13.52 -7.83
C PHE A 122 -5.01 14.28 -6.53
N ARG A 123 -4.41 13.85 -5.40
CA ARG A 123 -4.57 14.47 -4.09
C ARG A 123 -3.56 15.59 -3.83
N ILE A 124 -2.40 15.53 -4.47
CA ILE A 124 -1.25 16.41 -4.22
C ILE A 124 -1.17 17.53 -5.28
N CYS A 125 -1.21 17.17 -6.56
CA CYS A 125 -0.96 18.04 -7.71
C CYS A 125 -2.05 17.91 -8.77
N ARG A 126 -3.32 17.98 -8.34
CA ARG A 126 -4.48 17.71 -9.20
C ARG A 126 -4.51 18.56 -10.46
N LYS A 127 -4.28 19.86 -10.32
CA LYS A 127 -4.34 20.85 -11.39
C LYS A 127 -3.14 20.70 -12.31
N THR A 128 -1.93 20.64 -11.74
CA THR A 128 -0.69 20.46 -12.52
C THR A 128 -0.71 19.15 -13.32
N CYS A 129 -1.23 18.07 -12.75
CA CYS A 129 -1.37 16.78 -13.42
C CYS A 129 -2.59 16.71 -14.38
N SER A 130 -3.31 17.81 -14.61
CA SER A 130 -4.44 17.87 -15.54
C SER A 130 -5.59 16.89 -15.24
N PHE A 131 -5.82 16.55 -13.97
CA PHE A 131 -6.94 15.67 -13.57
C PHE A 131 -8.30 16.36 -13.57
N CYS A 132 -8.33 17.68 -13.74
CA CYS A 132 -9.56 18.48 -13.70
C CYS A 132 -10.33 18.51 -15.02
N ARG A 133 -9.88 17.78 -16.04
CA ARG A 133 -10.54 17.82 -17.36
C ARG A 133 -11.86 17.07 -17.33
N ARG A 134 -12.91 17.64 -17.92
CA ARG A 134 -14.26 17.06 -17.96
C ARG A 134 -14.34 15.71 -18.66
N ASP A 135 -13.47 15.53 -19.64
CA ASP A 135 -13.36 14.36 -20.51
C ASP A 135 -12.35 13.33 -19.98
N ALA A 136 -11.90 13.44 -18.72
CA ALA A 136 -10.84 12.58 -18.20
C ALA A 136 -11.22 11.09 -18.25
N TYR A 137 -12.52 10.77 -18.16
CA TYR A 137 -13.06 9.42 -18.25
C TYR A 137 -13.58 9.06 -19.65
N ASP A 138 -13.54 9.97 -20.63
CA ASP A 138 -14.11 9.72 -21.95
C ASP A 138 -13.06 9.09 -22.87
N ASN A 139 -13.42 8.01 -23.55
CA ASN A 139 -12.61 7.40 -24.60
C ASN A 139 -12.81 8.16 -25.92
N LYS A 140 -11.86 8.00 -26.86
CA LYS A 140 -11.94 8.60 -28.19
C LYS A 140 -13.14 8.12 -29.02
N ASP A 141 -13.69 6.94 -28.70
CA ASP A 141 -14.85 6.35 -29.35
C ASP A 141 -16.19 6.76 -28.70
N GLY A 142 -16.15 7.63 -27.69
CA GLY A 142 -17.33 8.07 -26.93
C GLY A 142 -17.76 7.11 -25.81
N SER A 143 -17.07 5.98 -25.62
CA SER A 143 -17.32 5.12 -24.45
C SER A 143 -16.70 5.73 -23.18
N VAL A 144 -17.19 5.34 -22.01
CA VAL A 144 -16.71 5.85 -20.71
C VAL A 144 -15.79 4.82 -20.08
N TYR A 145 -14.57 5.24 -19.71
CA TYR A 145 -13.65 4.41 -18.96
C TYR A 145 -14.19 4.11 -17.56
N LYS A 146 -14.10 2.84 -17.15
CA LYS A 146 -14.33 2.45 -15.76
C LYS A 146 -13.05 2.60 -14.97
N ALA A 147 -13.09 3.37 -13.88
CA ALA A 147 -11.94 3.50 -12.99
C ALA A 147 -11.45 2.11 -12.55
N LYS A 148 -10.20 1.77 -12.90
CA LYS A 148 -9.53 0.55 -12.40
C LYS A 148 -9.59 0.54 -10.87
N ARG A 149 -9.83 -0.63 -10.27
CA ARG A 149 -9.67 -0.78 -8.81
C ARG A 149 -8.24 -0.44 -8.43
N CYS A 150 -8.06 0.36 -7.38
CA CYS A 150 -6.73 0.52 -6.81
C CYS A 150 -6.18 -0.86 -6.43
N GLY A 151 -4.93 -1.14 -6.82
CA GLY A 151 -4.30 -2.45 -6.62
C GLY A 151 -4.66 -3.54 -7.64
N ALA A 152 -5.56 -3.30 -8.61
CA ALA A 152 -5.97 -4.30 -9.60
C ALA A 152 -4.94 -4.58 -10.70
N LEU A 153 -3.94 -3.71 -10.87
CA LEU A 153 -2.78 -4.01 -11.70
C LEU A 153 -1.76 -4.75 -10.82
N THR A 154 -1.72 -6.08 -10.92
CA THR A 154 -0.46 -6.81 -10.75
C THR A 154 0.21 -6.78 -12.12
N PRO A 155 1.29 -6.01 -12.32
CA PRO A 155 2.09 -6.20 -13.52
C PRO A 155 2.62 -7.64 -13.48
N THR A 156 2.36 -8.45 -14.50
CA THR A 156 3.13 -9.70 -14.72
C THR A 156 4.61 -9.37 -14.93
N LYS A 157 4.89 -8.10 -15.25
CA LYS A 157 6.18 -7.52 -15.57
C LYS A 157 6.30 -6.15 -14.90
N ILE A 158 7.18 -6.00 -13.92
CA ILE A 158 7.50 -4.68 -13.32
C ILE A 158 8.73 -4.15 -14.03
N ARG A 159 8.64 -2.92 -14.54
CA ARG A 159 9.80 -2.17 -15.03
C ARG A 159 10.38 -1.36 -13.90
N TYR A 160 11.67 -1.50 -13.65
CA TYR A 160 12.40 -0.64 -12.73
C TYR A 160 13.70 -0.16 -13.37
N PHE A 161 14.24 0.94 -12.84
CA PHE A 161 15.59 1.37 -13.14
C PHE A 161 16.52 0.80 -12.08
N ASP A 162 17.56 0.08 -12.50
CA ASP A 162 18.59 -0.42 -11.58
C ASP A 162 19.46 0.74 -11.04
N ASP A 163 20.45 0.41 -10.20
CA ASP A 163 21.37 1.40 -9.63
C ASP A 163 22.22 2.13 -10.68
N GLU A 164 22.28 1.62 -11.92
CA GLU A 164 22.95 2.21 -13.08
C GLU A 164 21.97 2.98 -14.01
N ASN A 165 20.70 3.12 -13.62
CA ASN A 165 19.61 3.67 -14.41
C ASN A 165 19.27 2.89 -15.70
N ASN A 166 19.60 1.61 -15.79
CA ASN A 166 19.12 0.74 -16.87
C ASN A 166 17.71 0.24 -16.57
N LEU A 167 16.87 0.20 -17.60
CA LEU A 167 15.50 -0.28 -17.48
C LEU A 167 15.49 -1.82 -17.47
N GLU A 168 15.27 -2.43 -16.30
CA GLU A 168 15.10 -3.87 -16.15
C GLU A 168 13.62 -4.27 -16.02
N ASP A 169 13.32 -5.46 -16.54
CA ASP A 169 11.99 -6.03 -16.65
C ASP A 169 11.89 -7.27 -15.73
N TYR A 170 11.15 -7.18 -14.61
CA TYR A 170 10.98 -8.29 -13.66
C TYR A 170 9.66 -9.01 -13.80
N PHE A 171 9.72 -10.32 -14.06
CA PHE A 171 8.53 -11.18 -14.09
C PHE A 171 8.14 -11.65 -12.69
N ILE A 172 6.95 -11.30 -12.23
CA ILE A 172 6.48 -11.68 -10.89
C ILE A 172 5.82 -13.07 -10.91
N SER A 173 6.46 -14.05 -10.28
CA SER A 173 5.85 -15.34 -9.94
C SER A 173 5.67 -15.47 -8.43
N SER A 174 4.43 -15.66 -7.98
CA SER A 174 4.08 -15.86 -6.55
C SER A 174 4.53 -17.21 -5.96
N ASN A 175 5.39 -17.94 -6.66
CA ASN A 175 5.87 -19.27 -6.26
C ASN A 175 7.25 -19.25 -5.58
N ASN A 176 8.00 -18.14 -5.63
CA ASN A 176 9.27 -18.03 -4.92
C ASN A 176 9.03 -17.48 -3.52
N PHE A 177 9.02 -18.36 -2.52
CA PHE A 177 9.09 -17.98 -1.12
C PHE A 177 10.46 -17.35 -0.82
N LYS A 178 10.50 -16.18 -0.19
CA LYS A 178 11.77 -15.55 0.21
C LYS A 178 12.14 -15.81 1.66
N SER A 179 11.17 -15.97 2.55
CA SER A 179 11.49 -16.24 3.96
C SER A 179 12.15 -17.62 4.07
N SER A 180 13.43 -17.62 4.44
CA SER A 180 14.26 -18.80 4.67
C SER A 180 14.23 -19.28 6.13
N SER A 181 13.60 -18.52 7.02
CA SER A 181 13.55 -18.78 8.46
C SER A 181 12.19 -18.44 9.08
N MET A 182 11.93 -19.03 10.25
CA MET A 182 10.79 -18.73 11.10
C MET A 182 10.89 -17.30 11.66
N PRO A 183 9.74 -16.65 11.95
CA PRO A 183 9.73 -15.41 12.72
C PRO A 183 10.33 -15.57 14.12
N CYS A 184 10.87 -14.48 14.67
CA CYS A 184 11.41 -14.44 16.03
C CYS A 184 10.33 -14.14 17.08
N CYS A 185 10.44 -14.76 18.25
CA CYS A 185 9.71 -14.33 19.43
C CYS A 185 10.39 -13.11 20.06
N LEU A 186 9.75 -11.93 19.92
CA LEU A 186 10.24 -10.66 20.46
C LEU A 186 9.37 -10.06 21.57
N GLU A 187 8.18 -10.60 21.84
CA GLU A 187 7.20 -10.03 22.77
C GLU A 187 7.00 -8.52 22.53
N THR A 188 6.68 -8.14 21.28
CA THR A 188 6.78 -6.75 20.82
C THR A 188 5.86 -5.74 21.54
N ILE A 189 4.84 -6.21 22.26
CA ILE A 189 3.96 -5.32 23.07
C ILE A 189 4.55 -5.06 24.46
N GLY A 190 5.54 -5.86 24.88
CA GLY A 190 6.21 -5.78 26.17
C GLY A 190 5.58 -6.69 27.21
N LYS A 191 6.45 -7.29 28.05
CA LYS A 191 6.09 -8.26 29.08
C LYS A 191 4.98 -7.77 30.01
N ASN A 192 5.13 -6.58 30.58
CA ASN A 192 4.15 -6.01 31.52
C ASN A 192 2.75 -5.92 30.90
N SER A 193 2.65 -5.53 29.63
CA SER A 193 1.37 -5.43 28.91
C SER A 193 0.73 -6.81 28.69
N CYS A 194 1.54 -7.83 28.40
CA CYS A 194 1.08 -9.20 28.23
C CYS A 194 0.63 -9.80 29.57
N GLU A 195 1.41 -9.60 30.65
CA GLU A 195 1.07 -10.01 32.01
C GLU A 195 -0.19 -9.31 32.53
N GLU A 196 -0.35 -8.01 32.25
CA GLU A 196 -1.56 -7.28 32.59
C GLU A 196 -2.78 -7.83 31.86
N MET A 197 -2.64 -8.16 30.57
CA MET A 197 -3.74 -8.76 29.79
C MET A 197 -4.10 -10.15 30.30
N LEU A 198 -3.10 -10.97 30.64
CA LEU A 198 -3.31 -12.28 31.25
C LEU A 198 -4.06 -12.15 32.59
N ARG A 199 -3.67 -11.20 33.44
CA ARG A 199 -4.32 -10.96 34.74
C ARG A 199 -5.74 -10.44 34.61
N THR A 200 -5.99 -9.52 33.68
CA THR A 200 -7.28 -8.82 33.56
C THR A 200 -8.30 -9.58 32.70
N LYS A 201 -7.85 -10.34 31.70
CA LYS A 201 -8.70 -11.05 30.73
C LYS A 201 -8.10 -12.42 30.34
N PRO A 202 -7.96 -13.36 31.30
CA PRO A 202 -7.23 -14.62 31.09
C PRO A 202 -7.78 -15.45 29.93
N TYR A 203 -9.11 -15.62 29.84
CA TYR A 203 -9.73 -16.40 28.76
C TYR A 203 -9.44 -15.84 27.35
N ILE A 204 -9.51 -14.51 27.19
CA ILE A 204 -9.22 -13.86 25.90
C ILE A 204 -7.74 -13.94 25.58
N PHE A 205 -6.88 -13.86 26.60
CA PHE A 205 -5.44 -14.00 26.45
C PHE A 205 -5.08 -15.41 25.96
N GLU A 206 -5.58 -16.44 26.64
CA GLU A 206 -5.38 -17.85 26.26
C GLU A 206 -5.90 -18.14 24.86
N GLU A 207 -7.11 -17.69 24.52
CA GLU A 207 -7.65 -17.87 23.17
C GLU A 207 -6.73 -17.26 22.09
N LYS A 208 -6.16 -16.08 22.35
CA LYS A 208 -5.21 -15.46 21.42
C LYS A 208 -3.89 -16.22 21.34
N CYS A 209 -3.36 -16.70 22.46
CA CYS A 209 -2.17 -17.56 22.45
C CYS A 209 -2.39 -18.84 21.64
N GLU A 210 -3.63 -19.35 21.57
CA GLU A 210 -3.95 -20.56 20.81
C GLU A 210 -4.25 -20.33 19.33
N LYS A 211 -4.86 -19.20 18.97
CA LYS A 211 -5.49 -18.99 17.65
C LYS A 211 -4.94 -17.83 16.84
N ASP A 212 -4.27 -16.85 17.46
CA ASP A 212 -3.75 -15.66 16.78
C ASP A 212 -2.23 -15.76 16.63
N PRO A 213 -1.69 -16.03 15.43
CA PRO A 213 -0.25 -16.18 15.24
C PRO A 213 0.53 -14.88 15.43
N ASP A 214 -0.06 -13.72 15.19
CA ASP A 214 0.62 -12.46 15.48
C ASP A 214 0.78 -12.30 16.98
N PHE A 215 -0.26 -12.66 17.73
CA PHE A 215 -0.22 -12.61 19.19
C PHE A 215 0.77 -13.61 19.78
N ALA A 216 0.60 -14.89 19.43
CA ALA A 216 1.33 -16.01 20.01
C ALA A 216 2.79 -16.08 19.57
N ILE A 217 3.15 -15.64 18.36
CA ILE A 217 4.53 -15.74 17.85
C ILE A 217 5.31 -14.44 18.00
N ILE A 218 4.65 -13.28 17.87
CA ILE A 218 5.34 -11.98 17.83
C ILE A 218 5.08 -11.13 19.08
N GLN A 219 3.82 -10.99 19.47
CA GLN A 219 3.43 -9.90 20.40
C GLN A 219 3.57 -10.24 21.88
N CYS A 220 3.16 -11.45 22.29
CA CYS A 220 3.17 -11.92 23.68
C CYS A 220 3.70 -13.34 23.80
N CYS A 221 4.63 -13.71 22.91
CA CYS A 221 5.10 -15.09 22.76
C CYS A 221 5.80 -15.68 24.00
N HIS A 222 6.46 -14.87 24.84
CA HIS A 222 7.05 -15.37 26.09
C HIS A 222 5.99 -15.61 27.14
N THR A 223 5.07 -14.66 27.29
CA THR A 223 3.95 -14.77 28.23
C THR A 223 3.00 -15.91 27.85
N CYS A 224 2.78 -16.14 26.54
CA CYS A 224 2.07 -17.31 26.02
C CYS A 224 2.87 -18.63 26.15
N GLN A 225 4.17 -18.56 26.47
CA GLN A 225 5.11 -19.68 26.46
C GLN A 225 5.12 -20.43 25.11
N THR A 226 5.02 -19.69 24.01
CA THR A 226 4.84 -20.26 22.68
C THR A 226 6.14 -20.89 22.19
N ASN A 227 6.12 -22.21 21.98
CA ASN A 227 7.10 -22.87 21.12
C ASN A 227 6.77 -22.56 19.65
N VAL A 228 7.50 -21.62 19.04
CA VAL A 228 7.23 -21.12 17.68
C VAL A 228 7.22 -22.25 16.63
N LYS A 229 8.10 -23.25 16.78
CA LYS A 229 8.16 -24.42 15.91
C LYS A 229 6.86 -25.22 15.97
N GLU A 230 6.45 -25.64 17.16
CA GLU A 230 5.26 -26.46 17.35
C GLU A 230 3.98 -25.70 16.98
N TYR A 231 3.90 -24.44 17.41
CA TYR A 231 2.77 -23.58 17.13
C TYR A 231 2.60 -23.33 15.62
N GLY A 232 3.70 -23.05 14.91
CA GLY A 232 3.70 -22.90 13.46
C GLY A 232 3.27 -24.16 12.72
N LEU A 233 3.73 -25.35 13.16
CA LEU A 233 3.29 -26.62 12.60
C LEU A 233 1.79 -26.88 12.82
N LYS A 234 1.24 -26.46 13.97
CA LYS A 234 -0.17 -26.56 14.32
C LYS A 234 -1.03 -25.62 13.47
N ILE A 235 -0.74 -24.33 13.49
CA ILE A 235 -1.56 -23.31 12.80
C ILE A 235 -1.43 -23.42 11.28
N PHE A 236 -0.22 -23.66 10.76
CA PHE A 236 0.02 -23.79 9.33
C PHE A 236 -0.08 -25.22 8.82
N LYS A 237 -0.87 -26.09 9.48
CA LYS A 237 -1.06 -27.49 9.10
C LYS A 237 -1.40 -27.69 7.61
N LYS A 238 -2.14 -26.76 6.99
CA LYS A 238 -2.52 -26.77 5.57
C LYS A 238 -1.61 -25.88 4.69
N GLY A 239 -0.45 -25.46 5.19
CA GLY A 239 0.50 -24.56 4.50
C GLY A 239 -0.17 -23.25 4.05
N LYS A 240 0.00 -22.89 2.76
CA LYS A 240 -0.64 -21.73 2.12
C LYS A 240 -2.18 -21.71 2.17
N LYS A 241 -2.82 -22.86 2.43
CA LYS A 241 -4.29 -23.00 2.53
C LYS A 241 -4.80 -22.92 3.97
N SER A 242 -3.92 -22.73 4.95
CA SER A 242 -4.33 -22.55 6.34
C SER A 242 -5.10 -21.24 6.50
N LYS A 243 -6.13 -21.22 7.35
CA LYS A 243 -6.96 -20.03 7.58
C LYS A 243 -6.12 -18.83 7.98
N GLU A 244 -5.12 -19.06 8.83
CA GLU A 244 -4.22 -18.01 9.30
C GLU A 244 -3.06 -17.73 8.34
N CYS A 245 -3.04 -18.30 7.14
CA CYS A 245 -2.06 -17.96 6.11
C CYS A 245 -2.62 -16.91 5.15
N PHE A 246 -2.55 -15.64 5.54
CA PHE A 246 -3.00 -14.52 4.72
C PHE A 246 -2.10 -13.31 4.86
N ASP A 247 -2.12 -12.46 3.86
CA ASP A 247 -1.51 -11.14 3.92
C ASP A 247 -2.52 -10.16 4.50
N ARG A 248 -2.12 -9.28 5.42
CA ARG A 248 -2.99 -8.22 5.94
C ARG A 248 -3.20 -7.10 4.93
N HIS A 249 -2.31 -6.99 3.94
CA HIS A 249 -2.38 -6.03 2.85
C HIS A 249 -2.72 -6.70 1.52
N GLU A 250 -3.09 -5.88 0.54
CA GLU A 250 -3.37 -6.34 -0.82
C GLU A 250 -2.14 -7.04 -1.43
N LYS A 251 -2.39 -8.05 -2.28
CA LYS A 251 -1.36 -8.85 -2.94
C LYS A 251 -0.24 -7.98 -3.52
N LYS A 252 -0.60 -6.89 -4.17
CA LYS A 252 0.32 -5.96 -4.80
C LYS A 252 1.27 -5.28 -3.78
N PHE A 253 0.74 -4.80 -2.65
CA PHE A 253 1.57 -4.22 -1.58
C PHE A 253 2.59 -5.25 -1.11
N CYS A 254 2.16 -6.49 -0.89
CA CYS A 254 3.05 -7.54 -0.42
C CYS A 254 4.05 -8.00 -1.45
N LEU A 255 3.72 -7.96 -2.75
CA LEU A 255 4.70 -8.18 -3.81
C LEU A 255 5.72 -7.04 -3.87
N GLN A 256 5.30 -5.78 -3.73
CA GLN A 256 6.23 -4.65 -3.64
C GLN A 256 7.14 -4.77 -2.41
N PHE A 257 6.62 -5.22 -1.28
CA PHE A 257 7.40 -5.50 -0.08
C PHE A 257 8.39 -6.66 -0.30
N LEU A 258 7.94 -7.77 -0.88
CA LEU A 258 8.77 -8.94 -1.20
C LEU A 258 9.92 -8.61 -2.15
N TYR A 259 9.65 -7.83 -3.20
CA TYR A 259 10.64 -7.45 -4.22
C TYR A 259 11.35 -6.14 -3.91
N ARG A 260 11.06 -5.50 -2.77
CA ARG A 260 11.67 -4.23 -2.32
C ARG A 260 11.52 -3.11 -3.36
N LEU A 261 10.29 -2.88 -3.81
CA LEU A 261 9.96 -1.92 -4.86
C LEU A 261 9.25 -0.69 -4.32
N GLY A 262 9.31 0.41 -5.07
CA GLY A 262 8.61 1.65 -4.72
C GLY A 262 9.15 2.23 -3.42
N ALA A 263 8.31 2.37 -2.40
CA ALA A 263 8.71 2.92 -1.10
C ALA A 263 9.78 2.07 -0.37
N TRP A 264 9.99 0.81 -0.78
CA TRP A 264 10.90 -0.14 -0.12
C TRP A 264 12.29 -0.23 -0.77
N SER A 265 12.50 0.36 -1.96
CA SER A 265 13.74 0.17 -2.73
C SER A 265 14.95 0.88 -2.14
N GLY A 266 14.74 2.00 -1.42
CA GLY A 266 15.82 2.80 -0.84
C GLY A 266 16.31 2.37 0.55
N MET A 267 15.75 1.30 1.13
CA MET A 267 16.13 0.86 2.48
C MET A 267 17.46 0.07 2.43
N LYS A 268 18.32 0.16 3.43
CA LYS A 268 19.60 -0.59 3.44
C LYS A 268 19.53 -1.74 4.46
N ASN A 269 20.43 -2.72 4.36
CA ASN A 269 20.64 -3.78 5.38
C ASN A 269 19.43 -4.67 5.74
N ASN A 270 18.63 -5.11 4.76
CA ASN A 270 17.43 -5.95 4.95
C ASN A 270 16.28 -5.32 5.76
N GLU A 271 16.40 -4.03 6.10
CA GLU A 271 15.31 -3.26 6.70
C GLU A 271 14.06 -3.30 5.81
N MET A 272 12.95 -3.69 6.42
CA MET A 272 11.62 -3.81 5.83
C MET A 272 11.56 -4.74 4.61
N SER A 273 12.10 -5.95 4.78
CA SER A 273 12.02 -7.04 3.79
C SER A 273 11.34 -8.29 4.37
N CYS A 274 11.14 -9.32 3.54
CA CYS A 274 10.71 -10.66 4.00
C CYS A 274 11.84 -11.48 4.65
N GLU A 275 12.97 -10.84 4.97
CA GLU A 275 14.25 -11.40 5.42
C GLU A 275 14.77 -10.67 6.68
N GLY A 276 15.66 -11.33 7.43
CA GLY A 276 16.44 -10.71 8.50
C GLY A 276 15.65 -10.18 9.70
N ASP A 277 16.04 -8.99 10.15
CA ASP A 277 15.51 -8.27 11.33
C ASP A 277 14.03 -7.89 11.20
N SER A 278 13.54 -7.85 9.96
CA SER A 278 12.22 -7.36 9.60
C SER A 278 11.16 -8.45 9.63
N PHE A 279 11.53 -9.68 9.97
CA PHE A 279 10.61 -10.81 10.08
C PHE A 279 9.36 -10.55 10.91
N PRO A 280 9.41 -9.92 12.10
CA PRO A 280 8.19 -9.66 12.88
C PRO A 280 7.20 -8.76 12.13
N LEU A 281 7.72 -7.74 11.42
CA LEU A 281 6.90 -6.86 10.61
C LEU A 281 6.36 -7.62 9.39
N ALA A 282 7.24 -8.26 8.63
CA ALA A 282 6.93 -9.03 7.43
C ALA A 282 5.89 -10.12 7.68
N PHE A 283 6.02 -10.85 8.80
CA PHE A 283 5.09 -11.88 9.25
C PHE A 283 3.70 -11.30 9.52
N ARG A 284 3.63 -10.09 10.09
CA ARG A 284 2.35 -9.42 10.37
C ARG A 284 1.70 -8.89 9.11
N ILE A 285 2.45 -8.26 8.21
CA ILE A 285 1.87 -7.54 7.06
C ILE A 285 1.65 -8.43 5.83
N CYS A 286 2.58 -9.34 5.55
CA CYS A 286 2.69 -10.09 4.30
C CYS A 286 3.06 -11.56 4.52
N ARG A 287 2.47 -12.18 5.54
CA ARG A 287 2.74 -13.56 5.98
C ARG A 287 2.79 -14.56 4.82
N LYS A 288 1.77 -14.54 3.97
CA LYS A 288 1.58 -15.51 2.89
C LYS A 288 2.54 -15.25 1.74
N THR A 289 2.67 -13.99 1.35
CA THR A 289 3.55 -13.59 0.24
C THR A 289 5.02 -13.77 0.60
N CYS A 290 5.44 -13.46 1.83
CA CYS A 290 6.81 -13.69 2.28
C CYS A 290 7.14 -15.19 2.44
N GLY A 291 6.14 -16.01 2.78
CA GLY A 291 6.30 -17.46 2.85
C GLY A 291 6.32 -18.07 4.23
N PHE A 292 6.00 -17.30 5.27
CA PHE A 292 6.02 -17.77 6.66
C PHE A 292 5.03 -18.87 6.98
N CYS A 293 4.10 -19.20 6.07
CA CYS A 293 3.20 -20.35 6.23
C CYS A 293 3.79 -21.66 5.71
N ASP A 294 5.01 -21.65 5.17
CA ASP A 294 5.67 -22.86 4.71
C ASP A 294 6.09 -23.71 5.91
N ARG A 295 5.53 -24.92 5.98
CA ARG A 295 5.80 -25.87 7.06
C ARG A 295 7.26 -26.28 7.14
N ARG A 296 8.01 -26.23 6.03
CA ARG A 296 9.43 -26.59 5.98
C ARG A 296 10.28 -25.71 6.91
N LEU A 297 9.90 -24.43 7.09
CA LEU A 297 10.58 -23.51 8.01
C LEU A 297 10.54 -24.02 9.46
N TYR A 298 9.39 -24.57 9.86
CA TYR A 298 9.15 -25.06 11.21
C TYR A 298 9.68 -26.48 11.42
N LEU A 299 9.54 -27.35 10.42
CA LEU A 299 10.11 -28.72 10.49
C LEU A 299 11.63 -28.68 10.70
N ASN A 300 12.32 -27.83 9.94
CA ASN A 300 13.77 -27.73 9.96
C ASN A 300 14.31 -26.84 11.09
N ASN A 301 13.42 -26.23 11.90
CA ASN A 301 13.78 -25.28 12.95
C ASN A 301 14.69 -24.15 12.42
N ASN A 302 14.36 -23.59 11.24
CA ASN A 302 15.17 -22.57 10.60
C ASN A 302 15.01 -21.24 11.36
N ILE A 303 15.89 -20.99 12.33
CA ILE A 303 15.93 -19.73 13.09
C ILE A 303 16.98 -18.82 12.44
N SER A 304 16.63 -17.56 12.14
CA SER A 304 17.63 -16.62 11.59
C SER A 304 18.65 -16.20 12.63
N ASP A 305 19.82 -15.78 12.17
CA ASP A 305 20.89 -15.33 13.06
C ASP A 305 20.46 -14.12 13.91
N TYR A 306 19.64 -13.23 13.33
CA TYR A 306 18.99 -12.15 14.08
C TYR A 306 18.15 -12.65 15.26
N CYS A 307 17.33 -13.69 15.06
CA CYS A 307 16.57 -14.27 16.16
C CYS A 307 17.49 -14.87 17.23
N LYS A 308 18.55 -15.58 16.81
CA LYS A 308 19.53 -16.19 17.74
C LYS A 308 20.24 -15.14 18.58
N GLU A 309 20.63 -14.01 17.99
CA GLU A 309 21.26 -12.90 18.71
C GLU A 309 20.32 -12.28 19.74
N ARG A 310 19.06 -12.04 19.36
CA ARG A 310 18.02 -11.50 20.26
C ARG A 310 17.65 -12.45 21.39
N GLU A 311 17.74 -13.76 21.19
CA GLU A 311 17.52 -14.75 22.25
C GLU A 311 18.67 -14.75 23.27
N LYS A 312 19.92 -14.59 22.82
CA LYS A 312 21.09 -14.50 23.72
C LYS A 312 21.06 -13.27 24.63
N LEU A 313 20.52 -12.15 24.14
CA LEU A 313 20.39 -10.91 24.91
C LEU A 313 19.36 -11.01 26.06
N LYS A 314 18.56 -12.09 26.14
CA LYS A 314 17.61 -12.31 27.25
C LYS A 314 18.25 -12.91 28.51
N HIS A 315 19.56 -13.19 28.47
CA HIS A 315 20.35 -13.74 29.58
C HIS A 315 21.37 -12.75 30.17
N PHE A 316 21.26 -11.45 29.83
CA PHE A 316 22.00 -10.34 30.45
C PHE A 316 21.00 -9.30 30.95
#